data_AF-A0A7L0NGI1-F1
#
_entry.id   AF-A0A7L0NGI1-F1
#
_cell.length_a   1.000
_cell.length_b   1.000
_cell.length_c   1.000
_cell.angle_alpha   90.00
_cell.angle_beta   90.00
_cell.angle_gamma   90.00
#
_symmetry.space_group_name_H-M   'P 1'
#
loop_
_entity.id
_entity.type
_entity.pdbx_description
1 polymer ?
#
loop_
_entity_poly.entity_id
_entity_poly.type
_entity_poly.pdbx_seq_one_letter_code
_entity_poly.pdbx_strand_id
1 'polypeptide(L)'
;QPEVGKPLRNCYSLPGFDFAYGLYLPRRDGGVAEAIGHWNTVKPRTTKQVMPRDFITMNRRAVDAGCTTAREFGLYYKFMDIRCKDECRRSRWVSKIPADMTFGRPARPSTPIFDILQHRYKELWMERQRARTVVQDMEKKELAVRQNRTTYLRTHPPPVKEESFWHLTRFEKVWSTVASHHNPFLAQNQLCG
;
A
#
# COMPACT_ATOMS: atom_id res chain seq x y z
N GLN A 1 -61.35 45.54 19.44
CA GLN A 1 -60.40 45.61 20.57
C GLN A 1 -60.15 44.19 21.07
N PRO A 2 -58.92 43.82 21.45
CA PRO A 2 -58.67 42.50 22.04
C PRO A 2 -59.38 42.38 23.40
N GLU A 3 -60.07 41.27 23.64
CA GLU A 3 -60.72 40.97 24.92
C GLU A 3 -59.67 40.62 25.97
N VAL A 4 -59.67 41.32 27.10
CA VAL A 4 -58.70 41.11 28.19
C VAL A 4 -58.87 39.69 28.77
N GLY A 5 -57.77 38.94 28.84
CA GLY A 5 -57.74 37.60 29.45
C GLY A 5 -58.02 36.43 28.49
N LYS A 6 -58.31 36.69 27.20
CA LYS A 6 -58.45 35.62 26.20
C LYS A 6 -57.24 35.55 25.26
N PRO A 7 -56.75 34.34 24.93
CA PRO A 7 -55.69 34.20 23.95
C PRO A 7 -56.16 34.63 22.56
N LEU A 8 -55.21 35.03 21.71
CA LEU A 8 -55.48 35.46 20.34
C LEU A 8 -56.14 34.30 19.58
N ARG A 9 -57.29 34.59 18.94
CA ARG A 9 -57.99 33.58 18.14
C ARG A 9 -57.21 33.29 16.87
N ASN A 10 -56.89 32.03 16.63
CA ASN A 10 -56.21 31.57 15.43
C ASN A 10 -57.23 30.85 14.52
N CYS A 11 -57.20 31.07 13.21
CA CYS A 11 -58.25 30.62 12.27
C CYS A 11 -58.08 29.17 11.78
N TYR A 12 -57.40 28.30 12.54
CA TYR A 12 -57.20 26.91 12.17
C TYR A 12 -58.35 26.04 12.67
N SER A 13 -58.82 25.12 11.82
CA SER A 13 -59.73 24.06 12.24
C SER A 13 -58.95 23.07 13.12
N LEU A 14 -59.18 23.14 14.43
CA LEU A 14 -58.55 22.24 15.37
C LEU A 14 -59.27 20.88 15.38
N PRO A 15 -58.53 19.77 15.57
CA PRO A 15 -59.15 18.48 15.82
C PRO A 15 -60.03 18.53 17.08
N GLY A 16 -61.04 17.67 17.13
CA GLY A 16 -62.09 17.67 18.16
C GLY A 16 -61.59 17.49 19.59
N PHE A 17 -62.50 17.60 20.56
CA PHE A 17 -62.16 17.64 22.00
C PHE A 17 -61.44 16.37 22.49
N ASP A 18 -61.63 15.23 21.82
CA ASP A 18 -61.02 13.95 22.17
C ASP A 18 -59.58 13.80 21.64
N PHE A 19 -59.04 14.80 20.94
CA PHE A 19 -57.69 14.76 20.42
C PHE A 19 -56.66 15.19 21.46
N ALA A 20 -55.81 14.25 21.87
CA ALA A 20 -54.65 14.55 22.70
C ALA A 20 -53.50 15.10 21.83
N TYR A 21 -53.13 16.36 22.06
CA TYR A 21 -51.96 16.96 21.44
C TYR A 21 -50.66 16.39 22.05
N GLY A 22 -49.62 16.29 21.23
CA GLY A 22 -48.33 15.75 21.63
C GLY A 22 -48.03 14.37 21.04
N LEU A 23 -46.80 13.89 21.25
CA LEU A 23 -46.35 12.60 20.75
C LEU A 23 -46.81 11.48 21.69
N TYR A 24 -47.85 10.74 21.30
CA TYR A 24 -48.22 9.51 22.00
C TYR A 24 -47.25 8.39 21.63
N LEU A 25 -46.52 7.88 22.64
CA LEU A 25 -45.67 6.71 22.52
C LEU A 25 -46.43 5.49 23.06
N PRO A 26 -47.08 4.68 22.21
CA PRO A 26 -47.81 3.49 22.66
C PRO A 26 -46.83 2.51 23.30
N ARG A 27 -47.06 2.20 24.58
CA ARG A 27 -46.25 1.22 25.31
C ARG A 27 -46.62 -0.18 24.85
N ARG A 28 -45.76 -0.79 24.02
CA ARG A 28 -45.94 -2.17 23.54
C ARG A 28 -45.13 -3.22 24.30
N ASP A 29 -44.30 -2.78 25.25
CA ASP A 29 -43.20 -3.59 25.79
C ASP A 29 -43.59 -4.46 26.99
N GLY A 30 -44.89 -4.72 27.23
CA GLY A 30 -45.35 -5.64 28.29
C GLY A 30 -45.02 -5.26 29.74
N GLY A 31 -44.22 -4.22 29.95
CA GLY A 31 -43.76 -3.78 31.25
C GLY A 31 -42.62 -4.63 31.82
N VAL A 32 -42.31 -4.35 33.09
CA VAL A 32 -41.18 -4.97 33.81
C VAL A 32 -41.39 -6.47 34.00
N ALA A 33 -42.63 -6.91 34.22
CA ALA A 33 -42.96 -8.32 34.40
C ALA A 33 -42.65 -9.16 33.15
N GLU A 34 -42.96 -8.66 31.94
CA GLU A 34 -42.58 -9.37 30.72
C GLU A 34 -41.06 -9.39 30.51
N ALA A 35 -40.35 -8.30 30.83
CA ALA A 35 -38.90 -8.20 30.70
C ALA A 35 -38.13 -9.14 31.65
N ILE A 36 -38.61 -9.33 32.88
CA ILE A 36 -38.00 -10.23 33.87
C ILE A 36 -38.46 -11.68 33.67
N GLY A 37 -39.75 -11.88 33.35
CA GLY A 37 -40.37 -13.21 33.25
C GLY A 37 -40.00 -13.98 31.98
N HIS A 38 -39.55 -13.29 30.93
CA HIS A 38 -39.08 -13.92 29.71
C HIS A 38 -37.58 -13.74 29.58
N TRP A 39 -36.81 -14.78 29.94
CA TRP A 39 -35.44 -14.95 29.42
C TRP A 39 -35.53 -15.28 27.92
N ASN A 40 -35.99 -14.30 27.14
CA ASN A 40 -36.16 -14.44 25.71
C ASN A 40 -34.76 -14.53 25.11
N THR A 41 -34.34 -15.75 24.77
CA THR A 41 -33.40 -15.96 23.67
C THR A 41 -33.95 -15.15 22.51
N VAL A 42 -33.30 -14.02 22.21
CA VAL A 42 -33.69 -13.14 21.11
C VAL A 42 -33.84 -14.03 19.88
N LYS A 43 -35.09 -14.30 19.49
CA LYS A 43 -35.33 -15.01 18.23
C LYS A 43 -34.78 -14.06 17.17
N PRO A 44 -33.72 -14.44 16.44
CA PRO A 44 -33.11 -13.54 15.50
C PRO A 44 -34.20 -13.08 14.56
N ARG A 45 -34.44 -11.76 14.52
CA ARG A 45 -35.39 -11.19 13.59
C ARG A 45 -34.89 -11.59 12.21
N THR A 46 -35.65 -12.42 11.51
CA THR A 46 -35.34 -12.79 10.12
C THR A 46 -35.66 -11.61 9.22
N THR A 47 -34.99 -10.47 9.44
CA THR A 47 -34.91 -9.46 8.40
C THR A 47 -34.12 -10.12 7.28
N LYS A 48 -34.83 -10.55 6.24
CA LYS A 48 -34.20 -10.99 5.00
C LYS A 48 -33.32 -9.83 4.56
N GLN A 49 -32.00 -9.96 4.70
CA GLN A 49 -31.11 -8.95 4.17
C GLN A 49 -31.34 -8.92 2.67
N VAL A 50 -31.89 -7.81 2.18
CA VAL A 50 -32.06 -7.61 0.75
C VAL A 50 -30.66 -7.41 0.21
N MET A 51 -30.10 -8.46 -0.39
CA MET A 51 -28.78 -8.38 -1.00
C MET A 51 -28.76 -7.24 -2.03
N PRO A 52 -27.69 -6.44 -2.06
CA PRO A 52 -27.55 -5.41 -3.07
C PRO A 52 -27.50 -6.04 -4.47
N ARG A 53 -27.89 -5.27 -5.48
CA ARG A 53 -27.80 -5.72 -6.89
C ARG A 53 -26.35 -5.78 -7.32
N ASP A 54 -26.02 -6.79 -8.11
CA ASP A 54 -24.69 -6.93 -8.71
C ASP A 54 -24.69 -6.27 -10.09
N PHE A 55 -24.36 -4.98 -10.11
CA PHE A 55 -24.34 -4.18 -11.33
C PHE A 55 -23.28 -4.67 -12.32
N ILE A 56 -22.18 -5.29 -11.88
CA ILE A 56 -21.11 -5.72 -12.78
C ILE A 56 -21.59 -6.91 -13.63
N THR A 57 -22.15 -7.93 -12.99
CA THR A 57 -22.66 -9.10 -13.71
C THR A 57 -23.91 -8.77 -14.50
N MET A 58 -24.78 -7.90 -13.97
CA MET A 58 -25.97 -7.43 -14.67
C MET A 58 -25.63 -6.63 -15.93
N ASN A 59 -24.68 -5.69 -15.86
CA ASN A 59 -24.26 -4.88 -17.01
C ASN A 59 -23.58 -5.74 -18.08
N ARG A 60 -22.71 -6.67 -17.67
CA ARG A 60 -22.07 -7.61 -18.60
C ARG A 60 -23.12 -8.39 -19.40
N ARG A 61 -24.11 -8.99 -18.71
CA ARG A 61 -25.16 -9.75 -19.39
C ARG A 61 -26.10 -8.87 -20.22
N ALA A 62 -26.32 -7.63 -19.82
CA ALA A 62 -27.10 -6.69 -20.62
C ALA A 62 -26.40 -6.41 -21.96
N VAL A 63 -25.08 -6.26 -21.96
CA VAL A 63 -24.27 -6.14 -23.19
C VAL A 63 -24.34 -7.43 -24.00
N ASP A 64 -24.20 -8.60 -23.36
CA ASP A 64 -24.33 -9.91 -24.04
C ASP A 64 -25.72 -10.11 -24.67
N ALA A 65 -26.76 -9.51 -24.07
CA ALA A 65 -28.14 -9.51 -24.58
C ALA A 65 -28.40 -8.44 -25.65
N GLY A 66 -27.39 -7.64 -26.02
CA GLY A 66 -27.50 -6.61 -27.06
C GLY A 66 -28.13 -5.29 -26.59
N CYS A 67 -28.21 -5.02 -25.29
CA CYS A 67 -28.61 -3.70 -24.81
C CYS A 67 -27.53 -2.66 -25.15
N THR A 68 -27.90 -1.63 -25.90
CA THR A 68 -27.01 -0.55 -26.34
C THR A 68 -27.43 0.80 -25.77
N THR A 69 -28.73 0.97 -25.46
CA THR A 69 -29.30 2.24 -25.01
C THR A 69 -29.63 2.22 -23.52
N ALA A 70 -29.45 3.35 -22.82
CA ALA A 70 -29.75 3.48 -21.38
C ALA A 70 -31.18 3.05 -21.00
N ARG A 71 -32.16 3.28 -21.88
CA ARG A 71 -33.55 2.82 -21.72
C ARG A 71 -33.66 1.30 -21.71
N GLU A 72 -32.92 0.62 -22.59
CA GLU A 72 -32.88 -0.84 -22.67
C GLU A 72 -32.23 -1.43 -21.42
N PHE A 73 -31.12 -0.84 -20.95
CA PHE A 73 -30.52 -1.19 -19.67
C PHE A 73 -31.52 -1.03 -18.51
N GLY A 74 -32.29 0.06 -18.48
CA GLY A 74 -33.34 0.27 -17.47
C GLY A 74 -34.45 -0.78 -17.50
N LEU A 75 -34.83 -1.27 -18.68
CA LEU A 75 -35.78 -2.39 -18.82
C LEU A 75 -35.14 -3.71 -18.40
N TYR A 76 -33.88 -3.94 -18.80
CA TYR A 76 -33.11 -5.12 -18.45
C TYR A 76 -32.95 -5.26 -16.93
N TYR A 77 -32.65 -4.18 -16.21
CA TYR A 77 -32.52 -4.18 -14.74
C TYR A 77 -33.84 -4.44 -13.99
N LYS A 78 -34.99 -4.21 -14.64
CA LYS A 78 -36.30 -4.56 -14.07
C LYS A 78 -36.61 -6.03 -14.27
N PHE A 79 -36.23 -6.59 -15.41
CA PHE A 79 -36.50 -7.99 -15.77
C PHE A 79 -35.50 -8.97 -15.14
N MET A 80 -34.23 -8.59 -15.05
CA MET A 80 -33.14 -9.43 -14.54
C MET A 80 -32.68 -8.93 -13.17
N ASP A 81 -33.16 -9.55 -12.08
CA ASP A 81 -32.76 -9.20 -10.72
C ASP A 81 -31.59 -10.07 -10.23
N ILE A 82 -30.36 -9.71 -10.63
CA ILE A 82 -29.14 -10.38 -10.17
C ILE A 82 -28.62 -9.70 -8.91
N ARG A 83 -28.53 -10.44 -7.81
CA ARG A 83 -28.06 -9.96 -6.51
C ARG A 83 -26.65 -10.44 -6.19
N CYS A 84 -25.91 -9.64 -5.43
CA CYS A 84 -24.64 -10.04 -4.87
C CYS A 84 -24.83 -11.31 -4.05
N LYS A 85 -23.91 -12.25 -4.20
CA LYS A 85 -23.88 -13.46 -3.39
C LYS A 85 -23.54 -13.07 -1.95
N ASP A 86 -24.27 -13.61 -0.99
CA ASP A 86 -23.93 -13.49 0.44
C ASP A 86 -22.48 -13.93 0.67
N GLU A 87 -21.59 -12.96 0.86
CA GLU A 87 -20.20 -13.22 1.21
C GLU A 87 -20.07 -13.89 2.58
N CYS A 88 -21.08 -13.71 3.45
CA CYS A 88 -21.21 -14.42 4.73
C CYS A 88 -21.24 -15.96 4.58
N ARG A 89 -21.55 -16.50 3.39
CA ARG A 89 -21.47 -17.94 3.13
C ARG A 89 -20.04 -18.43 2.80
N ARG A 90 -19.02 -17.56 2.84
CA ARG A 90 -17.61 -18.00 2.78
C ARG A 90 -17.16 -18.78 4.02
N SER A 91 -18.04 -18.91 5.03
CA SER A 91 -17.95 -19.92 6.09
C SER A 91 -17.99 -21.39 5.60
N ARG A 92 -17.99 -21.67 4.29
CA ARG A 92 -17.73 -23.04 3.78
C ARG A 92 -16.31 -23.54 4.08
N TRP A 93 -15.39 -22.67 4.50
CA TRP A 93 -14.09 -23.07 5.04
C TRP A 93 -14.14 -23.59 6.49
N VAL A 94 -15.24 -23.36 7.21
CA VAL A 94 -15.45 -23.84 8.59
C VAL A 94 -15.89 -25.32 8.60
N SER A 95 -16.25 -25.88 7.44
CA SER A 95 -16.77 -27.25 7.33
C SER A 95 -15.71 -28.36 7.49
N LYS A 96 -14.44 -28.03 7.72
CA LYS A 96 -13.34 -29.00 7.87
C LYS A 96 -12.56 -28.84 9.18
N ILE A 97 -13.25 -28.45 10.24
CA ILE A 97 -12.64 -28.42 11.57
C ILE A 97 -12.80 -29.81 12.16
N PRO A 98 -11.71 -30.55 12.44
CA PRO A 98 -11.82 -31.85 13.08
C PRO A 98 -12.45 -31.69 14.47
N ALA A 99 -13.23 -32.69 14.91
CA ALA A 99 -13.96 -32.63 16.17
C ALA A 99 -13.06 -32.41 17.40
N ASP A 100 -11.78 -32.78 17.29
CA ASP A 100 -10.74 -32.64 18.32
C ASP A 100 -9.97 -31.29 18.26
N MET A 101 -10.39 -30.36 17.39
CA MET A 101 -9.72 -29.06 17.29
C MET A 101 -10.20 -28.12 18.40
N THR A 102 -9.27 -27.70 19.25
CA THR A 102 -9.52 -26.60 20.20
C THR A 102 -9.40 -25.26 19.49
N PHE A 103 -10.42 -24.41 19.63
CA PHE A 103 -10.38 -23.04 19.14
C PHE A 103 -9.54 -22.14 20.05
N GLY A 104 -8.85 -21.17 19.46
CA GLY A 104 -8.02 -20.21 20.19
C GLY A 104 -6.56 -20.26 19.75
N ARG A 105 -5.74 -19.40 20.38
CA ARG A 105 -4.30 -19.37 20.11
C ARG A 105 -3.59 -20.24 21.15
N PRO A 106 -2.84 -21.27 20.74
CA PRO A 106 -2.08 -22.07 21.71
C PRO A 106 -1.09 -21.20 22.47
N ALA A 107 -0.74 -21.61 23.68
CA ALA A 107 0.32 -20.96 24.43
C ALA A 107 1.62 -20.97 23.61
N ARG A 108 2.35 -19.85 23.62
CA ARG A 108 3.66 -19.79 22.99
C ARG A 108 4.55 -20.84 23.65
N PRO A 109 5.20 -21.75 22.90
CA PRO A 109 6.13 -22.69 23.49
C PRO A 109 7.24 -21.91 24.21
N SER A 110 7.64 -22.39 25.39
CA SER A 110 8.78 -21.82 26.10
C SER A 110 10.03 -21.93 25.24
N THR A 111 10.89 -20.90 25.28
CA THR A 111 12.25 -21.02 24.72
C THR A 111 12.99 -22.14 25.46
N PRO A 112 13.40 -23.22 24.76
CA PRO A 112 14.09 -24.34 25.41
C PRO A 112 15.39 -23.83 26.05
N ILE A 113 15.55 -24.11 27.34
CA ILE A 113 16.67 -23.57 28.13
C ILE A 113 18.03 -24.02 27.57
N PHE A 114 18.08 -25.20 26.97
CA PHE A 114 19.26 -25.77 26.34
C PHE A 114 19.82 -24.87 25.22
N ASP A 115 18.96 -24.35 24.35
CA ASP A 115 19.40 -23.48 23.24
C ASP A 115 19.93 -22.13 23.73
N ILE A 116 19.47 -21.68 24.91
CA ILE A 116 19.98 -20.48 25.59
C ILE A 116 21.37 -20.76 26.15
N LEU A 117 21.54 -21.85 26.90
CA LEU A 117 22.82 -22.24 27.50
C LEU A 117 23.90 -22.49 26.45
N GLN A 118 23.52 -23.07 25.32
CA GLN A 118 24.41 -23.31 24.19
C GLN A 118 24.62 -22.09 23.29
N HIS A 119 24.00 -20.95 23.59
CA HIS A 119 24.09 -19.73 22.77
C HIS A 119 23.65 -19.92 21.30
N ARG A 120 22.80 -20.91 21.00
CA ARG A 120 22.36 -21.20 19.62
C ARG A 120 21.67 -20.01 18.96
N TYR A 121 20.93 -19.22 19.72
CA TYR A 121 20.31 -17.99 19.21
C TYR A 121 21.32 -16.91 18.81
N LYS A 122 22.48 -16.84 19.48
CA LYS A 122 23.59 -15.97 19.09
C LYS A 122 24.16 -16.44 17.76
N GLU A 123 24.39 -17.74 17.61
CA GLU A 123 24.93 -18.33 16.38
C GLU A 123 23.99 -18.10 15.18
N LEU A 124 22.70 -18.38 15.35
CA LEU A 124 21.66 -18.11 14.33
C LEU A 124 21.60 -16.63 13.96
N TRP A 125 21.76 -15.74 14.95
CA TRP A 125 21.79 -14.31 14.68
C TRP A 125 23.02 -13.90 13.88
N MET A 126 24.21 -14.40 14.24
CA MET A 126 25.45 -14.14 13.51
C MET A 126 25.39 -14.66 12.08
N GLU A 127 24.84 -15.85 11.86
CA GLU A 127 24.64 -16.43 10.54
C GLU A 127 23.68 -15.58 9.70
N ARG A 128 22.56 -15.16 10.30
CA ARG A 128 21.63 -14.24 9.63
C ARG A 128 22.29 -12.90 9.28
N GLN A 129 23.16 -12.35 10.13
CA GLN A 129 23.91 -11.14 9.77
C GLN A 129 24.86 -11.38 8.60
N ARG A 130 25.64 -12.48 8.62
CA ARG A 130 26.53 -12.84 7.52
C ARG A 130 25.77 -12.99 6.20
N ALA A 131 24.64 -13.70 6.21
CA ALA A 131 23.79 -13.87 5.04
C ALA A 131 23.26 -12.52 4.51
N ARG A 132 22.86 -11.60 5.41
CA ARG A 132 22.43 -10.25 5.01
C ARG A 132 23.55 -9.44 4.38
N THR A 133 24.77 -9.52 4.92
CA THR A 133 25.94 -8.84 4.33
C THR A 133 26.25 -9.38 2.94
N VAL A 134 26.21 -10.71 2.74
CA VAL A 134 26.42 -11.32 1.42
C VAL A 134 25.39 -10.83 0.40
N VAL A 135 24.10 -10.81 0.76
CA VAL A 135 23.04 -10.30 -0.13
C VAL A 135 23.27 -8.83 -0.47
N GLN A 136 23.59 -7.98 0.52
CA GLN A 136 23.88 -6.57 0.28
C GLN A 136 25.11 -6.35 -0.61
N ASP A 137 26.16 -7.17 -0.44
CA ASP A 137 27.36 -7.07 -1.25
C ASP A 137 27.11 -7.54 -2.70
N MET A 138 26.23 -8.53 -2.90
CA MET A 138 25.76 -8.91 -4.23
C MET A 138 24.95 -7.79 -4.88
N GLU A 139 23.98 -7.21 -4.17
CA GLU A 139 23.17 -6.08 -4.67
C GLU A 139 24.04 -4.85 -5.01
N LYS A 140 25.05 -4.54 -4.19
CA LYS A 140 26.01 -3.46 -4.47
C LYS A 140 26.90 -3.75 -5.68
N LYS A 141 27.25 -5.02 -5.94
CA LYS A 141 28.02 -5.42 -7.13
C LYS A 141 27.19 -5.31 -8.42
N GLU A 142 25.90 -5.67 -8.36
CA GLU A 142 24.96 -5.53 -9.47
C GLU A 142 24.68 -4.07 -9.83
N LEU A 143 24.73 -3.17 -8.84
CA LEU A 143 24.77 -1.72 -9.05
C LEU A 143 26.19 -1.31 -9.51
N ALA A 144 26.54 -1.64 -10.75
CA ALA A 144 27.76 -1.13 -11.39
C ALA A 144 27.74 0.40 -11.31
N VAL A 145 28.51 0.96 -10.37
CA VAL A 145 28.64 2.41 -10.18
C VAL A 145 29.09 2.99 -11.51
N ARG A 146 28.20 3.72 -12.18
CA ARG A 146 28.50 4.38 -13.45
C ARG A 146 29.71 5.29 -13.21
N GLN A 147 30.84 4.93 -13.79
CA GLN A 147 32.07 5.69 -13.65
C GLN A 147 31.85 7.09 -14.24
N ASN A 148 32.21 8.12 -13.48
CA ASN A 148 32.14 9.49 -13.95
C ASN A 148 33.23 9.73 -15.01
N ARG A 149 33.02 10.70 -15.91
CA ARG A 149 33.98 11.01 -16.99
C ARG A 149 35.40 11.25 -16.46
N THR A 150 35.54 11.79 -15.26
CA THR A 150 36.82 12.01 -14.57
C THR A 150 37.53 10.72 -14.17
N THR A 151 36.82 9.72 -13.62
CA THR A 151 37.45 8.43 -13.26
C THR A 151 37.86 7.64 -14.50
N TYR A 152 37.05 7.70 -15.57
CA TYR A 152 37.41 7.12 -16.87
C TYR A 152 38.68 7.75 -17.47
N LEU A 153 38.79 9.08 -17.49
CA LEU A 153 39.97 9.79 -18.02
C LEU A 153 41.23 9.55 -17.17
N ARG A 154 41.10 9.19 -15.89
CA ARG A 154 42.23 8.80 -15.05
C ARG A 154 42.78 7.41 -15.40
N THR A 155 41.89 6.47 -15.71
CA THR A 155 42.27 5.12 -16.15
C THR A 155 42.73 5.10 -17.62
N HIS A 156 42.18 5.99 -18.43
CA HIS A 156 42.48 6.14 -19.85
C HIS A 156 42.92 7.59 -20.15
N PRO A 157 44.17 7.96 -19.84
CA PRO A 157 44.68 9.27 -20.20
C PRO A 157 44.64 9.42 -21.73
N PRO A 158 44.22 10.59 -22.25
CA PRO A 158 44.27 10.84 -23.69
C PRO A 158 45.72 10.76 -24.18
N PRO A 159 45.95 10.36 -25.45
CA PRO A 159 47.30 10.31 -26.00
C PRO A 159 47.94 11.70 -25.87
N VAL A 160 49.21 11.71 -25.46
CA VAL A 160 50.02 12.92 -25.34
C VAL A 160 50.04 13.56 -26.73
N LYS A 161 49.38 14.71 -26.87
CA LYS A 161 49.49 15.50 -28.09
C LYS A 161 50.88 16.09 -28.09
N GLU A 162 51.63 15.88 -29.16
CA GLU A 162 52.88 16.59 -29.37
C GLU A 162 52.57 18.09 -29.41
N GLU A 163 53.00 18.81 -28.39
CA GLU A 163 52.79 20.25 -28.28
C GLU A 163 53.60 20.91 -29.40
N SER A 164 52.93 21.29 -30.48
CA SER A 164 53.51 22.18 -31.48
C SER A 164 53.59 23.57 -30.86
N PHE A 165 54.72 23.88 -30.23
CA PHE A 165 55.00 25.22 -29.75
C PHE A 165 54.96 26.18 -30.94
N TRP A 166 54.08 27.18 -30.85
CA TRP A 166 53.94 28.19 -31.88
C TRP A 166 55.28 28.90 -32.08
N HIS A 167 55.83 28.82 -33.29
CA HIS A 167 57.06 29.53 -33.66
C HIS A 167 56.79 30.38 -34.91
N LEU A 168 57.46 31.52 -34.96
CA LEU A 168 57.38 32.45 -36.07
C LEU A 168 58.19 31.90 -37.26
N THR A 169 57.53 31.66 -38.39
CA THR A 169 58.13 31.13 -39.65
C THR A 169 59.35 31.93 -40.14
N ARG A 170 59.43 33.22 -39.80
CA ARG A 170 60.55 34.09 -40.18
C ARG A 170 61.89 33.67 -39.54
N PHE A 171 61.87 32.95 -38.42
CA PHE A 171 63.09 32.53 -37.71
C PHE A 171 63.50 31.08 -37.99
N GLU A 172 62.77 30.37 -38.86
CA GLU A 172 63.05 28.96 -39.21
C GLU A 172 64.32 28.80 -40.09
N LYS A 173 64.76 29.89 -40.74
CA LYS A 173 65.85 29.88 -41.74
C LYS A 173 67.10 30.66 -41.32
N VAL A 174 67.27 30.96 -40.03
CA VAL A 174 68.49 31.59 -39.53
C VAL A 174 69.30 30.52 -38.80
N TRP A 175 70.45 30.17 -39.37
CA TRP A 175 71.41 29.28 -38.71
C TRP A 175 71.95 29.99 -37.47
N SER A 176 71.86 29.35 -36.31
CA SER A 176 72.44 29.86 -35.07
C SER A 176 73.97 29.86 -35.17
N THR A 177 74.61 31.01 -35.35
CA THR A 177 76.08 31.17 -35.33
C THR A 177 76.64 31.36 -33.91
N VAL A 178 75.92 30.95 -32.88
CA VAL A 178 76.41 31.06 -31.49
C VAL A 178 76.26 29.71 -30.80
N ALA A 179 77.39 29.10 -30.46
CA ALA A 179 77.45 27.98 -29.55
C ALA A 179 77.07 28.46 -28.15
N SER A 180 75.80 28.29 -27.78
CA SER A 180 75.33 28.53 -26.42
C SER A 180 75.13 27.20 -25.69
N HIS A 181 76.05 27.01 -24.75
CA HIS A 181 76.05 26.04 -23.67
C HIS A 181 74.68 25.91 -22.96
N HIS A 182 74.16 24.69 -22.84
CA HIS A 182 73.82 24.04 -21.56
C HIS A 182 72.92 22.82 -21.82
N ASN A 183 73.39 21.64 -21.46
CA ASN A 183 72.54 20.49 -21.23
C ASN A 183 73.13 19.67 -20.07
N PRO A 184 72.82 19.98 -18.81
CA PRO A 184 73.38 19.24 -17.68
C PRO A 184 72.38 18.16 -17.24
N PHE A 185 72.11 17.14 -18.06
CA PHE A 185 71.34 15.97 -17.59
C PHE A 185 71.57 14.69 -18.40
N LEU A 186 72.80 14.43 -18.85
CA LEU A 186 73.22 13.13 -19.36
C LEU A 186 74.60 12.75 -18.84
N ALA A 187 74.70 12.49 -17.53
CA ALA A 187 75.86 11.81 -16.94
C ALA A 187 75.49 11.19 -15.60
N GLN A 188 74.64 10.17 -15.61
CA GLN A 188 74.52 9.20 -14.52
C GLN A 188 73.96 7.92 -15.11
N ASN A 189 74.85 7.08 -15.65
CA ASN A 189 74.74 5.62 -15.72
C ASN A 189 75.93 5.06 -16.50
N GLN A 190 77.09 4.98 -15.84
CA GLN A 190 78.16 4.03 -16.15
C GLN A 190 79.16 4.12 -15.01
N LEU A 191 79.04 3.22 -14.03
CA LEU A 191 80.08 2.76 -13.11
C LEU A 191 79.46 1.69 -12.18
N CYS A 192 79.25 0.50 -12.73
CA CYS A 192 79.21 -0.80 -12.03
C CYS A 192 79.17 -1.88 -13.12
N GLY A 193 80.34 -2.47 -13.37
CA GLY A 193 80.61 -3.50 -14.37
C GLY A 193 82.12 -3.64 -14.51
#